data_AF-A0A819HYN9-F1
#
_entry.id   AF-A0A819HYN9-F1
#
_cell.length_a   1.000
_cell.length_b   1.000
_cell.length_c   1.000
_cell.angle_alpha   90.00
_cell.angle_beta   90.00
_cell.angle_gamma   90.00
#
_symmetry.space_group_name_H-M   'P 1'
#
loop_
_entity.id
_entity.type
_entity.pdbx_description
1 polymer ?
#
loop_
_entity_poly.entity_id
_entity_poly.type
_entity_poly.pdbx_seq_one_letter_code
_entity_poly.pdbx_strand_id
1 'polypeptide(L)'
;MAFLLLKGIPSLAGHNQAPQADPDDFVDRLNYRYTVILLNVFSAIVTNRQFSSKQIQCWVPAMFTSGYEDYTNHICYITNTYYVNQTQKIPGTRAERQSLQLLYYQWIPFILCFLSILFYIPNLFWQSLMSRSGLDLKDIIEAGKSYKSIDRMDKRRKIMNYIIASIDEFIDDPRRGRENRHISLLKRIQAIFCCMYGKFQGNYFMMVYLLTKFLYVVNSIGQLAILNEMLGIKYYRYGLELLQKLILLIQNQPLQHSYRQQGGLSKYFPKVTLCDFEVREPNHLYNSHRYTVECVLPNNLLFEQLFTFLFFWYTMIVILNIISLLTWSYSFIRPVRIKYVTTRLKLILIRHLRKCMTNTDQSNPEQQQQQQPPHRQQTISNDSLLYRDDSHLDFAHDYLKCDGIFVLRLLETNTSDFVVTHVIEELFYSYEQKASQPVVLDGLAKMMSTLGPDQGLLSLGKLLFLPVMSDPKMAAAFGMGSTTTGTRPTNTTMTAVNSNMLLPSLVTTTTIDENLRNVPKLRAPPTPTRRRVITYENKSPTGSIIEHVEAVQRSSLVTAKELKPSVDAVTEILRERRQKLKQKK
;
A
#
# COMPACT_ATOMS: atom_id res chain seq x y z
N MET A 1 15.78 16.44 -2.29
CA MET A 1 16.59 15.64 -3.23
C MET A 1 17.53 14.67 -2.50
N ALA A 2 18.74 15.09 -2.09
CA ALA A 2 19.76 14.18 -1.50
C ALA A 2 19.25 13.28 -0.36
N PHE A 3 18.40 13.82 0.54
CA PHE A 3 17.84 13.07 1.67
C PHE A 3 16.89 11.92 1.28
N LEU A 4 16.29 11.95 0.09
CA LEU A 4 15.48 10.83 -0.43
C LEU A 4 16.36 9.78 -1.11
N LEU A 5 17.42 10.20 -1.81
CA LEU A 5 18.40 9.30 -2.42
C LEU A 5 19.11 8.45 -1.34
N LEU A 6 19.44 9.05 -0.20
CA LEU A 6 20.08 8.37 0.94
C LEU A 6 19.17 7.36 1.66
N LYS A 7 17.83 7.47 1.57
CA LYS A 7 16.92 6.44 2.09
C LYS A 7 16.66 5.29 1.12
N GLY A 8 16.83 5.52 -0.19
CA GLY A 8 16.69 4.50 -1.22
C GLY A 8 17.90 3.56 -1.33
N ILE A 9 19.09 4.04 -0.97
CA ILE A 9 20.32 3.25 -0.92
C ILE A 9 20.42 2.60 0.47
N PRO A 10 20.37 1.26 0.62
CA PRO A 10 20.69 0.63 1.90
C PRO A 10 22.15 0.97 2.24
N SER A 11 22.37 1.45 3.47
CA SER A 11 23.69 1.86 3.95
C SER A 11 24.75 0.77 3.71
N LEU A 12 25.68 1.06 2.80
CA LEU A 12 26.91 0.27 2.63
C LEU A 12 27.94 0.54 3.75
N ALA A 13 27.69 1.53 4.62
CA ALA A 13 28.43 1.67 5.86
C ALA A 13 27.89 0.65 6.89
N GLY A 14 28.78 -0.25 7.33
CA GLY A 14 28.46 -1.39 8.17
C GLY A 14 27.99 -0.98 9.58
N HIS A 15 26.67 -0.92 9.75
CA HIS A 15 26.04 -0.99 11.07
C HIS A 15 25.27 -2.30 11.16
N ASN A 16 25.54 -3.10 12.19
CA ASN A 16 24.93 -4.43 12.41
C ASN A 16 23.48 -4.34 12.89
N GLN A 17 22.65 -3.56 12.20
CA GLN A 17 21.20 -3.59 12.38
C GLN A 17 20.63 -4.73 11.55
N ALA A 18 19.85 -5.60 12.20
CA ALA A 18 19.09 -6.63 11.51
C ALA A 18 18.21 -5.99 10.41
N PRO A 19 17.99 -6.67 9.26
CA PRO A 19 17.21 -6.10 8.18
C PRO A 19 15.81 -5.74 8.66
N GLN A 20 15.52 -4.42 8.71
CA GLN A 20 14.27 -3.87 9.22
C GLN A 20 13.06 -4.58 8.61
N ALA A 21 12.12 -4.95 9.47
CA ALA A 21 10.97 -5.77 9.10
C ALA A 21 9.88 -4.92 8.42
N ASP A 22 10.12 -4.51 7.17
CA ASP A 22 9.13 -3.79 6.37
C ASP A 22 7.80 -4.60 6.28
N PRO A 23 6.64 -4.00 6.61
CA PRO A 23 5.35 -4.67 6.77
C PRO A 23 4.65 -4.86 5.41
N ASP A 24 5.38 -5.38 4.44
CA ASP A 24 5.07 -5.25 3.01
C ASP A 24 5.20 -6.59 2.25
N ASP A 25 4.56 -6.67 1.08
CA ASP A 25 4.65 -7.81 0.17
C ASP A 25 5.98 -7.77 -0.62
N PHE A 26 6.41 -8.89 -1.19
CA PHE A 26 7.55 -8.92 -2.09
C PHE A 26 7.36 -7.99 -3.31
N VAL A 27 6.15 -7.95 -3.86
CA VAL A 27 5.82 -7.08 -5.00
C VAL A 27 5.92 -5.59 -4.63
N ASP A 28 5.57 -5.21 -3.40
CA ASP A 28 5.72 -3.82 -2.95
C ASP A 28 7.21 -3.44 -2.90
N ARG A 29 8.03 -4.30 -2.29
CA ARG A 29 9.50 -4.16 -2.24
C ARG A 29 10.13 -4.06 -3.65
N LEU A 30 9.59 -4.78 -4.63
CA LEU A 30 10.02 -4.69 -6.04
C LEU A 30 9.85 -3.27 -6.63
N ASN A 31 8.78 -2.57 -6.25
CA ASN A 31 8.52 -1.20 -6.68
C ASN A 31 9.39 -0.20 -5.91
N TYR A 32 9.15 -0.03 -4.60
CA TYR A 32 9.71 1.11 -3.86
C TYR A 32 11.19 0.97 -3.49
N ARG A 33 11.74 -0.25 -3.52
CA ARG A 33 13.14 -0.52 -3.14
C ARG A 33 13.95 -0.97 -4.34
N TYR A 34 13.64 -2.12 -4.94
CA TYR A 34 14.50 -2.67 -5.99
C TYR A 34 14.51 -1.83 -7.28
N THR A 35 13.35 -1.35 -7.74
CA THR A 35 13.28 -0.47 -8.93
C THR A 35 13.89 0.91 -8.67
N VAL A 36 13.68 1.47 -7.48
CA VAL A 36 14.29 2.74 -7.04
C VAL A 36 15.82 2.64 -7.02
N ILE A 37 16.38 1.56 -6.46
CA ILE A 37 17.84 1.30 -6.48
C ILE A 37 18.33 1.18 -7.93
N LEU A 38 17.65 0.36 -8.74
CA LEU A 38 18.02 0.11 -10.14
C LEU A 38 18.06 1.40 -10.97
N LEU A 39 17.06 2.28 -10.84
CA LEU A 39 17.02 3.55 -11.56
C LEU A 39 18.09 4.55 -11.09
N ASN A 40 18.41 4.57 -9.80
CA ASN A 40 19.49 5.40 -9.28
C ASN A 40 20.87 4.90 -9.74
N VAL A 41 21.09 3.58 -9.77
CA VAL A 41 22.31 2.97 -10.33
C VAL A 41 22.44 3.29 -11.83
N PHE A 42 21.37 3.15 -12.60
CA PHE A 42 21.36 3.51 -14.02
C PHE A 42 21.62 5.01 -14.24
N SER A 43 21.01 5.89 -13.45
CA SER A 43 21.28 7.33 -13.52
C SER A 43 22.76 7.64 -13.23
N ALA A 44 23.35 7.02 -12.21
CA ALA A 44 24.78 7.18 -11.90
C ALA A 44 25.69 6.67 -13.04
N ILE A 45 25.38 5.52 -13.64
CA ILE A 45 26.12 4.97 -14.79
C ILE A 45 26.07 5.91 -16.00
N VAL A 46 24.88 6.43 -16.34
CA VAL A 46 24.74 7.39 -17.44
C VAL A 46 25.50 8.68 -17.13
N THR A 47 25.35 9.22 -15.92
CA THR A 47 26.02 10.45 -15.49
C THR A 47 27.54 10.33 -15.63
N ASN A 48 28.13 9.23 -15.14
CA ASN A 48 29.56 8.96 -15.29
C ASN A 48 29.99 8.91 -16.77
N ARG A 49 29.24 8.18 -17.61
CA ARG A 49 29.49 8.10 -19.07
C ARG A 49 29.36 9.45 -19.77
N GLN A 50 28.49 10.32 -19.31
CA GLN A 50 28.30 11.66 -19.85
C GLN A 50 29.45 12.60 -19.49
N PHE A 51 30.12 12.42 -18.35
CA PHE A 51 31.29 13.24 -17.96
C PHE A 51 32.65 12.67 -18.45
N SER A 52 32.81 11.35 -18.58
CA SER A 52 34.11 10.74 -18.91
C SER A 52 34.44 10.57 -20.41
N SER A 53 33.53 10.91 -21.32
CA SER A 53 33.70 10.67 -22.76
C SER A 53 33.38 11.90 -23.59
N LYS A 54 34.01 12.06 -24.77
CA LYS A 54 33.48 12.94 -25.82
C LYS A 54 32.04 12.48 -26.12
N GLN A 55 31.06 13.35 -25.87
CA GLN A 55 29.63 13.01 -25.86
C GLN A 55 29.06 12.90 -27.28
N ILE A 56 29.63 13.69 -28.19
CA ILE A 56 29.34 13.75 -29.62
C ILE A 56 30.67 13.94 -30.36
N GLN A 57 30.77 13.45 -31.59
CA GLN A 57 31.90 13.70 -32.50
C GLN A 57 31.34 13.98 -33.90
N CYS A 58 31.66 15.14 -34.46
CA CYS A 58 31.13 15.60 -35.74
C CYS A 58 32.16 15.52 -36.87
N TRP A 59 31.72 15.06 -38.03
CA TRP A 59 32.48 15.05 -39.27
C TRP A 59 32.49 16.46 -39.87
N VAL A 60 33.58 17.19 -39.60
CA VAL A 60 33.77 18.58 -40.08
C VAL A 60 34.58 18.62 -41.39
N PRO A 61 34.43 19.69 -42.22
CA PRO A 61 35.26 19.87 -43.41
C PRO A 61 36.75 20.01 -43.08
N ALA A 62 37.63 19.49 -43.94
CA ALA A 62 39.08 19.46 -43.73
C ALA A 62 39.76 20.85 -43.58
N MET A 63 39.06 21.95 -43.87
CA MET A 63 39.52 23.33 -43.64
C MET A 63 39.36 23.80 -42.19
N PHE A 64 38.65 23.05 -41.34
CA PHE A 64 38.47 23.38 -39.93
C PHE A 64 39.73 22.99 -39.13
N THR A 65 40.29 23.95 -38.40
CA THR A 65 41.34 23.68 -37.41
C THR A 65 40.76 22.99 -36.17
N SER A 66 41.62 22.39 -35.33
CA SER A 66 41.21 21.70 -34.08
C SER A 66 40.27 22.54 -33.20
N GLY A 67 40.50 23.86 -33.08
CA GLY A 67 39.62 24.75 -32.33
C GLY A 67 38.22 24.92 -32.93
N TYR A 68 38.09 24.88 -34.26
CA TYR A 68 36.79 24.86 -34.94
C TYR A 68 36.11 23.50 -34.84
N GLU A 69 36.86 22.39 -34.83
CA GLU A 69 36.31 21.05 -34.55
C GLU A 69 35.72 20.98 -33.14
N ASP A 70 36.48 21.38 -32.11
CA ASP A 70 35.99 21.38 -30.73
C ASP A 70 34.81 22.35 -30.53
N TYR A 71 34.84 23.55 -31.13
CA TYR A 71 33.66 24.44 -31.16
C TYR A 71 32.45 23.77 -31.81
N THR A 72 32.64 23.08 -32.94
CA THR A 72 31.56 22.38 -33.65
C THR A 72 30.99 21.24 -32.81
N ASN A 73 31.84 20.44 -32.16
CA ASN A 73 31.44 19.38 -31.24
C ASN A 73 30.63 19.95 -30.06
N HIS A 74 31.07 21.06 -29.47
CA HIS A 74 30.37 21.69 -28.34
C HIS A 74 29.05 22.34 -28.75
N ILE A 75 29.00 23.12 -29.84
CA ILE A 75 27.75 23.75 -30.29
C ILE A 75 26.73 22.68 -30.68
N CYS A 76 27.13 21.65 -31.43
CA CYS A 76 26.27 20.53 -31.82
C CYS A 76 25.86 19.61 -30.67
N TYR A 77 26.56 19.65 -29.52
CA TYR A 77 26.09 18.99 -28.30
C TYR A 77 24.98 19.79 -27.61
N ILE A 78 25.14 21.11 -27.54
CA ILE A 78 24.23 22.04 -26.83
C ILE A 78 22.96 22.26 -27.64
N THR A 79 23.07 22.48 -28.96
CA THR A 79 21.93 22.57 -29.88
C THR A 79 21.41 21.17 -30.22
N ASN A 80 20.09 20.99 -30.25
CA ASN A 80 19.49 19.69 -30.60
C ASN A 80 19.87 19.26 -32.03
N THR A 81 20.42 18.05 -32.17
CA THR A 81 20.59 17.40 -33.47
C THR A 81 19.29 16.74 -33.95
N TYR A 82 19.21 16.39 -35.23
CA TYR A 82 18.03 15.73 -35.82
C TYR A 82 18.41 14.45 -36.58
N TYR A 83 17.49 13.50 -36.67
CA TYR A 83 17.72 12.23 -37.38
C TYR A 83 16.98 12.18 -38.72
N VAL A 84 17.70 11.78 -39.77
CA VAL A 84 17.18 11.45 -41.10
C VAL A 84 17.72 10.07 -41.49
N ASN A 85 16.89 9.24 -42.11
CA ASN A 85 17.34 7.94 -42.62
C ASN A 85 18.28 8.18 -43.83
N GLN A 86 19.43 7.49 -43.88
CA GLN A 86 20.44 7.63 -44.95
C GLN A 86 19.90 7.36 -46.37
N THR A 87 18.75 6.67 -46.51
CA THR A 87 18.05 6.47 -47.80
C THR A 87 17.20 7.66 -48.26
N GLN A 88 17.03 8.68 -47.42
CA GLN A 88 16.17 9.83 -47.66
C GLN A 88 16.99 11.12 -47.82
N LYS A 89 16.52 12.04 -48.66
CA LYS A 89 17.14 13.36 -48.81
C LYS A 89 16.94 14.19 -47.54
N ILE A 90 17.95 14.97 -47.17
CA ILE A 90 17.85 15.92 -46.05
C ILE A 90 16.78 16.98 -46.40
N PRO A 91 15.76 17.21 -45.56
CA PRO A 91 14.69 18.15 -45.88
C PRO A 91 15.22 19.59 -45.99
N GLY A 92 14.70 20.35 -46.96
CA GLY A 92 15.08 21.75 -47.17
C GLY A 92 14.50 22.70 -46.12
N THR A 93 13.31 22.37 -45.62
CA THR A 93 12.46 23.18 -44.76
C THR A 93 12.92 23.17 -43.29
N ARG A 94 13.11 24.36 -42.68
CA ARG A 94 13.55 24.49 -41.27
C ARG A 94 12.57 23.85 -40.28
N ALA A 95 11.26 24.04 -40.48
CA ALA A 95 10.21 23.48 -39.63
C ALA A 95 10.21 21.93 -39.63
N GLU A 96 10.55 21.32 -40.75
CA GLU A 96 10.63 19.87 -40.90
C GLU A 96 11.89 19.30 -40.23
N ARG A 97 13.04 19.98 -40.32
CA ARG A 97 14.24 19.63 -39.52
C ARG A 97 13.96 19.71 -38.02
N GLN A 98 13.21 20.74 -37.59
CA GLN A 98 12.85 20.93 -36.18
C GLN A 98 11.95 19.82 -35.64
N SER A 99 11.02 19.27 -36.43
CA SER A 99 10.16 18.16 -35.99
C SER A 99 10.89 16.81 -35.87
N LEU A 100 12.11 16.71 -36.41
CA LEU A 100 12.99 15.53 -36.35
C LEU A 100 14.08 15.63 -35.25
N GLN A 101 14.05 16.69 -34.44
CA GLN A 101 15.05 16.93 -33.39
C GLN A 101 14.96 15.95 -32.22
N LEU A 102 16.12 15.63 -31.65
CA LEU A 102 16.29 14.73 -30.53
C LEU A 102 16.60 15.56 -29.29
N LEU A 103 15.63 15.66 -28.36
CA LEU A 103 15.78 16.47 -27.15
C LEU A 103 16.14 15.66 -25.91
N TYR A 104 15.97 14.33 -25.93
CA TYR A 104 15.97 13.53 -24.70
C TYR A 104 17.36 13.28 -24.09
N TYR A 105 18.42 13.16 -24.91
CA TYR A 105 19.69 12.56 -24.46
C TYR A 105 20.45 13.40 -23.43
N GLN A 106 20.27 14.72 -23.44
CA GLN A 106 20.82 15.62 -22.42
C GLN A 106 20.18 15.41 -21.04
N TRP A 107 18.92 14.96 -20.99
CA TRP A 107 18.07 14.94 -19.80
C TRP A 107 17.91 13.56 -19.14
N ILE A 108 18.42 12.48 -19.75
CA ILE A 108 18.24 11.10 -19.28
C ILE A 108 18.57 10.90 -17.78
N PRO A 109 19.69 11.39 -17.21
CA PRO A 109 19.98 11.23 -15.78
C PRO A 109 18.89 11.80 -14.88
N PHE A 110 18.39 12.99 -15.22
CA PHE A 110 17.36 13.68 -14.45
C PHE A 110 16.00 12.99 -14.59
N ILE A 111 15.68 12.50 -15.79
CA ILE A 111 14.48 11.68 -16.04
C ILE A 111 14.52 10.41 -15.17
N LEU A 112 15.63 9.65 -15.18
CA LEU A 112 15.77 8.43 -14.38
C LEU A 112 15.64 8.70 -12.87
N CYS A 113 16.23 9.77 -12.36
CA CYS A 113 16.06 10.20 -10.96
C CYS A 113 14.61 10.59 -10.64
N PHE A 114 13.92 11.29 -11.54
CA PHE A 114 12.51 11.68 -11.36
C PHE A 114 11.57 10.46 -11.33
N LEU A 115 11.74 9.53 -12.27
CA LEU A 115 10.99 8.26 -12.30
C LEU A 115 11.22 7.44 -11.01
N SER A 116 12.46 7.41 -10.52
CA SER A 116 12.83 6.77 -9.24
C SER A 116 12.08 7.37 -8.05
N ILE A 117 11.98 8.70 -7.95
CA ILE A 117 11.19 9.37 -6.91
C ILE A 117 9.72 8.97 -7.00
N LEU A 118 9.14 8.97 -8.21
CA LEU A 118 7.74 8.59 -8.42
C LEU A 118 7.45 7.13 -7.99
N PHE A 119 8.37 6.18 -8.22
CA PHE A 119 8.24 4.79 -7.75
C PHE A 119 8.24 4.65 -6.21
N TYR A 120 8.79 5.61 -5.48
CA TYR A 120 8.81 5.62 -4.02
C TYR A 120 7.54 6.21 -3.38
N ILE A 121 6.75 7.00 -4.13
CA ILE A 121 5.56 7.72 -3.60
C ILE A 121 4.49 6.78 -3.00
N PRO A 122 4.10 5.64 -3.61
CA PRO A 122 3.07 4.78 -3.02
C PRO A 122 3.49 4.18 -1.67
N ASN A 123 4.79 3.89 -1.47
CA ASN A 123 5.31 3.46 -0.17
C ASN A 123 5.26 4.58 0.87
N LEU A 124 5.62 5.82 0.50
CA LEU A 124 5.47 6.97 1.40
C LEU A 124 4.00 7.17 1.83
N PHE A 125 3.06 6.96 0.92
CA PHE A 125 1.63 7.01 1.20
C PHE A 125 1.21 5.92 2.20
N TRP A 126 1.64 4.67 1.97
CA TRP A 126 1.41 3.55 2.88
C TRP A 126 1.94 3.82 4.29
N GLN A 127 3.22 4.16 4.44
CA GLN A 127 3.84 4.38 5.75
C GLN A 127 3.24 5.59 6.49
N SER A 128 2.86 6.65 5.76
CA SER A 128 2.21 7.85 6.34
C SER A 128 0.78 7.61 6.83
N LEU A 129 0.04 6.66 6.22
CA LEU A 129 -1.31 6.29 6.67
C LEU A 129 -1.28 5.17 7.71
N MET A 130 -0.38 4.19 7.56
CA MET A 130 -0.20 3.12 8.55
C MET A 130 0.15 3.68 9.93
N SER A 131 1.09 4.62 10.02
CA SER A 131 1.49 5.28 11.28
C SER A 131 0.36 6.06 11.98
N ARG A 132 -0.70 6.45 11.25
CA ARG A 132 -1.88 7.15 11.82
C ARG A 132 -2.94 6.21 12.39
N SER A 133 -2.77 4.90 12.23
CA SER A 133 -3.73 3.89 12.67
C SER A 133 -3.81 3.75 14.20
N GLY A 134 -2.68 3.89 14.89
CA GLY A 134 -2.51 3.55 16.31
C GLY A 134 -1.88 2.18 16.58
N LEU A 135 -1.65 1.35 15.55
CA LEU A 135 -0.97 0.05 15.67
C LEU A 135 0.32 0.06 14.84
N ASP A 136 1.46 -0.25 15.44
CA ASP A 136 2.70 -0.43 14.70
C ASP A 136 2.88 -1.88 14.22
N LEU A 137 2.50 -2.13 12.96
CA LEU A 137 2.67 -3.42 12.32
C LEU A 137 4.16 -3.74 12.07
N LYS A 138 5.08 -2.77 12.12
CA LYS A 138 6.52 -3.05 11.98
C LYS A 138 6.99 -3.84 13.20
N ASP A 139 6.67 -3.36 14.39
CA ASP A 139 7.01 -4.01 15.66
C ASP A 139 6.39 -5.41 15.77
N ILE A 140 5.13 -5.57 15.35
CA ILE A 140 4.44 -6.88 15.34
C ILE A 140 5.11 -7.87 14.38
N ILE A 141 5.52 -7.43 13.19
CA ILE A 141 6.15 -8.29 12.20
C ILE A 141 7.61 -8.57 12.57
N GLU A 142 8.32 -7.62 13.18
CA GLU A 142 9.65 -7.84 13.75
C GLU A 142 9.61 -8.84 14.91
N ALA A 143 8.65 -8.67 15.83
CA ALA A 143 8.37 -9.63 16.90
C ALA A 143 8.10 -11.03 16.32
N GLY A 144 7.22 -11.15 15.33
CA GLY A 144 6.91 -12.42 14.67
C GLY A 144 8.09 -13.06 13.91
N LYS A 145 9.00 -12.26 13.33
CA LYS A 145 10.25 -12.76 12.73
C LYS A 145 11.21 -13.26 13.82
N SER A 146 11.36 -12.51 14.91
CA SER A 146 12.23 -12.86 16.04
C SER A 146 11.78 -14.13 16.77
N TYR A 147 10.48 -14.40 16.83
CA TYR A 147 9.90 -15.61 17.44
C TYR A 147 10.53 -16.90 16.88
N LYS A 148 10.83 -16.93 15.58
CA LYS A 148 11.46 -18.09 14.90
C LYS A 148 12.93 -18.29 15.27
N SER A 149 13.68 -17.21 15.53
CA SER A 149 15.14 -17.27 15.75
C SER A 149 15.54 -17.51 17.21
N ILE A 150 14.64 -17.24 18.16
CA ILE A 150 14.90 -17.37 19.60
C ILE A 150 14.74 -18.83 20.02
N ASP A 151 15.70 -19.35 20.78
CA ASP A 151 15.67 -20.73 21.28
C ASP A 151 14.98 -20.87 22.65
N ARG A 152 15.15 -19.89 23.55
CA ARG A 152 14.60 -19.93 24.91
C ARG A 152 13.07 -19.77 24.94
N MET A 153 12.38 -20.77 25.48
CA MET A 153 10.91 -20.84 25.53
C MET A 153 10.25 -19.67 26.29
N ASP A 154 10.84 -19.18 27.38
CA ASP A 154 10.27 -18.04 28.14
C ASP A 154 10.28 -16.74 27.32
N LYS A 155 11.31 -16.55 26.49
CA LYS A 155 11.40 -15.39 25.59
C LYS A 155 10.39 -15.51 24.44
N ARG A 156 10.23 -16.72 23.87
CA ARG A 156 9.17 -17.00 22.87
C ARG A 156 7.78 -16.65 23.42
N ARG A 157 7.45 -17.12 24.64
CA ARG A 157 6.15 -16.83 25.29
C ARG A 157 5.94 -15.33 25.50
N LYS A 158 6.94 -14.57 25.96
CA LYS A 158 6.83 -13.12 26.13
C LYS A 158 6.54 -12.39 24.82
N ILE A 159 7.21 -12.78 23.73
CA ILE A 159 6.99 -12.22 22.38
C ILE A 159 5.60 -12.58 21.86
N MET A 160 5.17 -13.82 22.09
CA MET A 160 3.83 -14.28 21.73
C MET A 160 2.75 -13.44 22.43
N ASN A 161 2.86 -13.30 23.76
CA ASN A 161 1.95 -12.51 24.57
C ASN A 161 1.95 -11.03 24.14
N TYR A 162 3.10 -10.47 23.75
CA TYR A 162 3.19 -9.11 23.20
C TYR A 162 2.40 -8.98 21.89
N ILE A 163 2.60 -9.88 20.92
CA ILE A 163 1.85 -9.89 19.64
C ILE A 163 0.34 -10.02 19.90
N ILE A 164 -0.06 -10.92 20.79
CA ILE A 164 -1.48 -11.14 21.15
C ILE A 164 -2.05 -9.86 21.77
N ALA A 165 -1.40 -9.30 22.80
CA ALA A 165 -1.87 -8.09 23.47
C ALA A 165 -1.99 -6.89 22.51
N SER A 166 -0.99 -6.68 21.63
CA SER A 166 -1.03 -5.59 20.64
C SER A 166 -2.17 -5.75 19.62
N ILE A 167 -2.48 -6.97 19.20
CA ILE A 167 -3.59 -7.23 18.28
C ILE A 167 -4.94 -7.14 19.00
N ASP A 168 -5.05 -7.67 20.21
CA ASP A 168 -6.26 -7.66 21.04
C ASP A 168 -6.67 -6.24 21.44
N GLU A 169 -5.73 -5.43 21.97
CA GLU A 169 -5.96 -4.02 22.32
C GLU A 169 -6.41 -3.18 21.10
N PHE A 170 -5.88 -3.48 19.91
CA PHE A 170 -6.29 -2.82 18.66
C PHE A 170 -7.66 -3.27 18.14
N ILE A 171 -8.08 -4.50 18.42
CA ILE A 171 -9.38 -5.05 18.03
C ILE A 171 -10.49 -4.54 18.96
N ASP A 172 -10.22 -4.53 20.26
CA ASP A 172 -11.18 -4.21 21.33
C ASP A 172 -11.35 -2.71 21.62
N ASP A 173 -10.62 -1.81 20.94
CA ASP A 173 -10.78 -0.35 21.13
C ASP A 173 -12.27 0.06 21.01
N PRO A 174 -12.91 0.51 22.11
CA PRO A 174 -14.35 0.80 22.15
C PRO A 174 -14.74 1.96 21.22
N ARG A 175 -13.78 2.79 20.78
CA ARG A 175 -13.99 3.84 19.78
C ARG A 175 -14.33 3.25 18.40
N ARG A 176 -14.01 1.99 18.14
CA ARG A 176 -14.37 1.25 16.91
C ARG A 176 -15.76 0.60 16.98
N GLY A 177 -16.39 0.55 18.16
CA GLY A 177 -17.70 -0.08 18.37
C GLY A 177 -18.91 0.85 18.20
N ARG A 178 -18.71 2.17 18.14
CA ARG A 178 -19.79 3.16 18.26
C ARG A 178 -19.97 4.01 17.01
N GLU A 179 -20.67 3.46 16.00
CA GLU A 179 -21.78 4.11 15.27
C GLU A 179 -22.15 3.31 14.00
N ASN A 180 -23.29 2.61 14.03
CA ASN A 180 -23.97 2.16 12.82
C ASN A 180 -25.48 2.00 13.09
N ARG A 181 -26.29 2.89 12.50
CA ARG A 181 -27.67 2.54 12.15
C ARG A 181 -28.14 3.15 10.82
N HIS A 182 -27.73 4.37 10.47
CA HIS A 182 -28.02 4.95 9.14
C HIS A 182 -26.86 5.80 8.57
N ILE A 183 -26.02 5.21 7.72
CA ILE A 183 -25.06 5.93 6.87
C ILE A 183 -25.34 5.59 5.40
N SER A 184 -25.51 6.63 4.58
CA SER A 184 -25.93 6.51 3.18
C SER A 184 -24.86 5.91 2.26
N LEU A 185 -25.30 5.34 1.13
CA LEU A 185 -24.46 4.78 0.08
C LEU A 185 -23.41 5.78 -0.45
N LEU A 186 -23.79 7.06 -0.55
CA LEU A 186 -22.89 8.17 -0.88
C LEU A 186 -21.73 8.33 0.12
N LYS A 187 -21.99 8.23 1.43
CA LYS A 187 -20.92 8.28 2.44
C LYS A 187 -20.00 7.05 2.40
N ARG A 188 -20.49 5.88 1.96
CA ARG A 188 -19.63 4.71 1.69
C ARG A 188 -18.69 4.94 0.50
N ILE A 189 -19.20 5.52 -0.58
CA ILE A 189 -18.38 5.90 -1.76
C ILE A 189 -17.37 7.00 -1.39
N GLN A 190 -17.80 7.99 -0.59
CA GLN A 190 -16.93 9.05 -0.08
C GLN A 190 -15.82 8.52 0.86
N ALA A 191 -16.09 7.46 1.64
CA ALA A 191 -15.08 6.79 2.47
C ALA A 191 -14.06 5.96 1.65
N ILE A 192 -14.44 5.47 0.47
CA ILE A 192 -13.51 4.85 -0.49
C ILE A 192 -12.59 5.92 -1.11
N PHE A 193 -13.14 7.08 -1.48
CA PHE A 193 -12.39 8.19 -2.08
C PHE A 193 -11.57 9.01 -1.06
N CYS A 194 -11.97 9.00 0.22
CA CYS A 194 -11.30 9.69 1.31
C CYS A 194 -10.97 8.70 2.44
N CYS A 195 -9.79 8.06 2.33
CA CYS A 195 -9.28 7.04 3.27
C CYS A 195 -9.31 7.41 4.76
N MET A 196 -9.48 8.69 5.11
CA MET A 196 -9.56 9.17 6.49
C MET A 196 -10.89 8.77 7.19
N TYR A 197 -11.98 8.53 6.46
CA TYR A 197 -13.30 8.23 7.05
C TYR A 197 -13.52 6.75 7.42
N GLY A 198 -12.65 5.83 6.97
CA GLY A 198 -12.78 4.39 7.23
C GLY A 198 -12.45 3.95 8.67
N LYS A 199 -11.96 4.86 9.53
CA LYS A 199 -11.41 4.54 10.86
C LYS A 199 -12.40 3.83 11.81
N PHE A 200 -13.70 4.07 11.63
CA PHE A 200 -14.78 3.61 12.52
C PHE A 200 -15.47 2.30 12.11
N GLN A 201 -15.05 1.65 11.01
CA GLN A 201 -15.68 0.39 10.54
C GLN A 201 -14.78 -0.86 10.68
N GLY A 202 -13.64 -0.76 11.38
CA GLY A 202 -12.69 -1.87 11.54
C GLY A 202 -12.16 -2.43 10.21
N ASN A 203 -12.07 -1.55 9.20
CA ASN A 203 -11.70 -1.86 7.82
C ASN A 203 -10.71 -0.81 7.24
N TYR A 204 -9.99 -0.12 8.12
CA TYR A 204 -9.08 0.97 7.76
C TYR A 204 -7.84 0.46 7.04
N PHE A 205 -7.17 -0.56 7.61
CA PHE A 205 -5.93 -1.09 7.05
C PHE A 205 -6.17 -1.77 5.70
N MET A 206 -7.23 -2.56 5.57
CA MET A 206 -7.60 -3.17 4.29
C MET A 206 -7.76 -2.12 3.20
N MET A 207 -8.49 -1.03 3.47
CA MET A 207 -8.77 0.01 2.48
C MET A 207 -7.52 0.82 2.10
N VAL A 208 -6.71 1.20 3.10
CA VAL A 208 -5.44 1.91 2.87
C VAL A 208 -4.44 1.03 2.09
N TYR A 209 -4.38 -0.27 2.39
CA TYR A 209 -3.50 -1.20 1.68
C TYR A 209 -3.98 -1.48 0.25
N LEU A 210 -5.28 -1.68 0.03
CA LEU A 210 -5.85 -1.80 -1.32
C LEU A 210 -5.64 -0.53 -2.16
N LEU A 211 -5.82 0.66 -1.58
CA LEU A 211 -5.51 1.91 -2.27
C LEU A 211 -4.02 2.01 -2.61
N THR A 212 -3.13 1.55 -1.71
CA THR A 212 -1.68 1.48 -1.98
C THR A 212 -1.38 0.54 -3.16
N LYS A 213 -1.97 -0.65 -3.21
CA LYS A 213 -1.84 -1.60 -4.35
C LYS A 213 -2.34 -0.97 -5.66
N PHE A 214 -3.47 -0.27 -5.62
CA PHE A 214 -3.99 0.47 -6.77
C PHE A 214 -3.03 1.59 -7.21
N LEU A 215 -2.47 2.36 -6.27
CA LEU A 215 -1.47 3.39 -6.55
C LEU A 215 -0.19 2.82 -7.18
N TYR A 216 0.26 1.61 -6.79
CA TYR A 216 1.37 0.94 -7.47
C TYR A 216 1.05 0.60 -8.94
N VAL A 217 -0.15 0.09 -9.23
CA VAL A 217 -0.60 -0.18 -10.62
C VAL A 217 -0.66 1.12 -11.43
N VAL A 218 -1.35 2.15 -10.92
CA VAL A 218 -1.47 3.46 -11.59
C VAL A 218 -0.11 4.11 -11.81
N ASN A 219 0.78 4.07 -10.80
CA ASN A 219 2.15 4.57 -10.96
C ASN A 219 2.90 3.78 -12.04
N SER A 220 2.93 2.44 -11.99
CA SER A 220 3.69 1.63 -12.97
C SER A 220 3.22 1.82 -14.42
N ILE A 221 1.91 2.02 -14.66
CA ILE A 221 1.36 2.37 -15.97
C ILE A 221 1.73 3.83 -16.34
N GLY A 222 1.58 4.76 -15.39
CA GLY A 222 1.94 6.17 -15.57
C GLY A 222 3.41 6.38 -15.92
N GLN A 223 4.31 5.56 -15.38
CA GLN A 223 5.75 5.63 -15.66
C GLN A 223 6.08 5.32 -17.12
N LEU A 224 5.38 4.34 -17.73
CA LEU A 224 5.48 4.05 -19.16
C LEU A 224 4.93 5.20 -20.02
N ALA A 225 3.85 5.85 -19.59
CA ALA A 225 3.28 7.02 -20.26
C ALA A 225 4.21 8.26 -20.16
N ILE A 226 4.78 8.52 -18.98
CA ILE A 226 5.76 9.60 -18.76
C ILE A 226 7.00 9.38 -19.63
N LEU A 227 7.52 8.14 -19.72
CA LEU A 227 8.66 7.83 -20.58
C LEU A 227 8.37 8.06 -22.06
N ASN A 228 7.16 7.73 -22.53
CA ASN A 228 6.74 8.01 -23.90
C ASN A 228 6.78 9.52 -24.21
N GLU A 229 6.31 10.37 -23.28
CA GLU A 229 6.31 11.82 -23.48
C GLU A 229 7.72 12.42 -23.33
N MET A 230 8.45 12.08 -22.27
CA MET A 230 9.76 12.65 -21.95
C MET A 230 10.87 12.25 -22.94
N LEU A 231 10.75 11.10 -23.60
CA LEU A 231 11.67 10.72 -24.67
C LEU A 231 11.33 11.39 -26.02
N GLY A 232 10.14 11.99 -26.18
CA GLY A 232 9.67 12.54 -27.45
C GLY A 232 9.42 11.48 -28.56
N ILE A 233 9.43 10.20 -28.20
CA ILE A 233 9.28 9.06 -29.12
C ILE A 233 8.15 8.15 -28.66
N LYS A 234 7.56 7.40 -29.60
CA LYS A 234 6.51 6.42 -29.29
C LYS A 234 7.10 5.16 -28.63
N TYR A 235 7.55 5.29 -27.38
CA TYR A 235 8.32 4.29 -26.64
C TYR A 235 7.59 2.94 -26.50
N TYR A 236 6.26 2.97 -26.39
CA TYR A 236 5.46 1.74 -26.41
C TYR A 236 5.58 0.96 -27.74
N ARG A 237 5.73 1.66 -28.89
CA ARG A 237 5.93 1.01 -30.20
C ARG A 237 7.32 0.40 -30.31
N TYR A 238 8.34 1.12 -29.84
CA TYR A 238 9.71 0.59 -29.74
C TYR A 238 9.75 -0.76 -29.00
N GLY A 239 9.08 -0.85 -27.85
CA GLY A 239 8.99 -2.10 -27.08
C GLY A 239 8.19 -3.21 -27.76
N LEU A 240 7.12 -2.89 -28.49
CA LEU A 240 6.35 -3.86 -29.27
C LEU A 240 7.12 -4.38 -30.50
N GLU A 241 7.83 -3.50 -31.21
CA GLU A 241 8.73 -3.88 -32.33
C GLU A 241 9.88 -4.76 -31.84
N LEU A 242 10.44 -4.45 -30.67
CA LEU A 242 11.45 -5.26 -30.00
C LEU A 242 10.91 -6.66 -29.61
N LEU A 243 9.69 -6.73 -29.07
CA LEU A 243 9.03 -8.01 -28.76
C LEU A 243 8.77 -8.83 -30.03
N GLN A 244 8.28 -8.20 -31.11
CA GLN A 244 8.07 -8.86 -32.40
C GLN A 244 9.39 -9.40 -32.96
N LYS A 245 10.48 -8.61 -32.91
CA LYS A 245 11.82 -9.05 -33.31
C LYS A 245 12.29 -10.27 -32.50
N LEU A 246 12.04 -10.29 -31.18
CA LEU A 246 12.40 -11.41 -30.31
C LEU A 246 11.58 -12.67 -30.63
N ILE A 247 10.27 -12.54 -30.86
CA ILE A 247 9.40 -13.67 -31.22
C ILE A 247 9.81 -14.28 -32.57
N LEU A 248 10.06 -13.44 -33.58
CA LEU A 248 10.53 -13.90 -34.90
C LEU A 248 11.89 -14.61 -34.83
N LEU A 249 12.80 -14.12 -33.95
CA LEU A 249 14.08 -14.77 -33.69
C LEU A 249 13.90 -16.16 -33.05
N ILE A 250 13.02 -16.29 -32.05
CA ILE A 250 12.68 -17.59 -31.42
C ILE A 250 12.05 -18.55 -32.45
N GLN A 251 11.29 -18.03 -33.42
CA GLN A 251 10.69 -18.80 -34.51
C GLN A 251 11.66 -19.07 -35.69
N ASN A 252 12.95 -18.71 -35.56
CA ASN A 252 13.97 -18.83 -36.60
C ASN A 252 13.57 -18.22 -37.97
N GLN A 253 12.74 -17.17 -37.96
CA GLN A 253 12.29 -16.51 -39.19
C GLN A 253 13.26 -15.40 -39.61
N PRO A 254 13.57 -15.26 -40.91
CA PRO A 254 14.44 -14.19 -41.40
C PRO A 254 13.78 -12.81 -41.20
N LEU A 255 14.51 -11.89 -40.59
CA LEU A 255 14.02 -10.54 -40.33
C LEU A 255 13.86 -9.77 -41.66
N GLN A 256 12.64 -9.36 -41.98
CA GLN A 256 12.26 -8.86 -43.30
C GLN A 256 13.09 -7.62 -43.73
N HIS A 257 13.61 -7.61 -44.96
CA HIS A 257 14.50 -6.55 -45.47
C HIS A 257 13.95 -5.12 -45.30
N SER A 258 12.62 -4.95 -45.40
CA SER A 258 11.91 -3.69 -45.18
C SER A 258 12.20 -3.07 -43.80
N TYR A 259 12.35 -3.89 -42.75
CA TYR A 259 12.68 -3.43 -41.40
C TYR A 259 14.07 -2.78 -41.34
N ARG A 260 15.06 -3.34 -42.07
CA ARG A 260 16.41 -2.77 -42.15
C ARG A 260 16.43 -1.46 -42.95
N GLN A 261 15.67 -1.38 -44.04
CA GLN A 261 15.57 -0.15 -44.85
C GLN A 261 14.91 1.01 -44.10
N GLN A 262 13.93 0.74 -43.23
CA GLN A 262 13.28 1.77 -42.40
C GLN A 262 14.15 2.27 -41.23
N GLY A 263 15.40 1.80 -41.09
CA GLY A 263 16.31 2.12 -39.98
C GLY A 263 16.15 1.22 -38.75
N GLY A 264 15.15 0.33 -38.75
CA GLY A 264 14.82 -0.58 -37.65
C GLY A 264 14.74 0.13 -36.29
N LEU A 265 15.15 -0.58 -35.23
CA LEU A 265 15.20 -0.05 -33.87
C LEU A 265 16.09 1.22 -33.72
N SER A 266 17.05 1.44 -34.62
CA SER A 266 17.92 2.63 -34.61
C SER A 266 17.18 3.92 -34.96
N LYS A 267 15.93 3.85 -35.43
CA LYS A 267 15.06 5.02 -35.62
C LYS A 267 14.70 5.70 -34.30
N TYR A 268 14.61 4.94 -33.21
CA TYR A 268 14.26 5.44 -31.88
C TYR A 268 15.50 5.96 -31.13
N PHE A 269 16.62 5.25 -31.25
CA PHE A 269 17.92 5.60 -30.67
C PHE A 269 18.99 5.70 -31.78
N PRO A 270 19.01 6.81 -32.54
CA PRO A 270 19.95 7.00 -33.65
C PRO A 270 21.38 7.22 -33.17
N LYS A 271 22.32 6.47 -33.75
CA LYS A 271 23.75 6.52 -33.42
C LYS A 271 24.51 7.58 -34.22
N VAL A 272 23.88 8.08 -35.28
CA VAL A 272 24.39 9.14 -36.15
C VAL A 272 23.24 10.10 -36.43
N THR A 273 23.53 11.40 -36.39
CA THR A 273 22.54 12.48 -36.49
C THR A 273 23.12 13.65 -37.27
N LEU A 274 22.27 14.56 -37.74
CA LEU A 274 22.68 15.77 -38.44
C LEU A 274 22.59 16.96 -37.48
N CYS A 275 23.61 17.81 -37.50
CA CYS A 275 23.66 19.08 -36.79
C CYS A 275 23.65 20.23 -37.80
N ASP A 276 22.73 21.19 -37.61
CA ASP A 276 22.73 22.47 -38.32
C ASP A 276 23.27 23.55 -37.37
N PHE A 277 24.36 24.22 -37.75
CA PHE A 277 24.84 25.40 -37.04
C PHE A 277 25.12 26.56 -38.01
N GLU A 278 24.98 27.79 -37.51
CA GLU A 278 25.15 29.03 -38.27
C GLU A 278 26.39 29.77 -37.74
N VAL A 279 27.35 30.08 -38.61
CA VAL A 279 28.53 30.89 -38.28
C VAL A 279 28.30 32.32 -38.78
N ARG A 280 28.63 33.31 -37.95
CA ARG A 280 28.55 34.74 -38.28
C ARG A 280 29.96 35.31 -38.39
N GLU A 281 30.23 36.01 -39.48
CA GLU A 281 31.48 36.72 -39.69
C GLU A 281 31.37 38.17 -39.19
N PRO A 282 32.46 38.79 -38.68
CA PRO A 282 32.40 40.13 -38.07
C PRO A 282 31.82 41.24 -38.95
N ASN A 283 31.95 41.13 -40.28
CA ASN A 283 31.54 42.16 -41.23
C ASN A 283 30.27 41.80 -42.05
N HIS A 284 29.65 40.64 -41.82
CA HIS A 284 28.49 40.15 -42.59
C HIS A 284 27.28 39.88 -41.70
N LEU A 285 26.57 40.93 -41.26
CA LEU A 285 25.40 40.80 -40.37
C LEU A 285 24.23 40.00 -40.98
N TYR A 286 24.07 40.01 -42.31
CA TYR A 286 22.91 39.42 -43.00
C TYR A 286 23.19 38.04 -43.63
N ASN A 287 24.46 37.66 -43.81
CA ASN A 287 24.86 36.42 -44.47
C ASN A 287 25.50 35.47 -43.44
N SER A 288 24.68 34.76 -42.66
CA SER A 288 25.17 33.65 -41.83
C SER A 288 25.40 32.40 -42.68
N HIS A 289 26.61 31.86 -42.66
CA HIS A 289 26.91 30.60 -43.32
C HIS A 289 26.38 29.44 -42.46
N ARG A 290 25.35 28.74 -42.95
CA ARG A 290 24.83 27.52 -42.32
C ARG A 290 25.60 26.30 -42.80
N TYR A 291 26.19 25.57 -41.84
CA TYR A 291 26.79 24.28 -42.06
C TYR A 291 25.85 23.18 -41.56
N THR A 292 25.71 22.11 -42.35
CA THR A 292 25.11 20.85 -41.90
C THR A 292 26.22 19.82 -41.82
N VAL A 293 26.47 19.27 -40.63
CA VAL A 293 27.51 18.23 -40.38
C VAL A 293 26.89 16.96 -39.83
N GLU A 294 27.51 15.82 -40.12
CA GLU A 294 27.08 14.51 -39.61
C GLU A 294 27.84 14.18 -38.31
N CYS A 295 27.12 13.83 -37.25
CA CYS A 295 27.69 13.63 -35.92
C CYS A 295 27.32 12.26 -35.33
N VAL A 296 28.31 11.56 -34.81
CA VAL A 296 28.17 10.27 -34.11
C VAL A 296 27.85 10.52 -32.63
N LEU A 297 26.90 9.75 -32.08
CA LEU A 297 26.45 9.81 -30.69
C LEU A 297 26.75 8.47 -29.98
N PRO A 298 27.98 8.25 -29.47
CA PRO A 298 28.38 6.97 -28.86
C PRO A 298 27.49 6.58 -27.66
N ASN A 299 27.08 7.56 -26.86
CA ASN A 299 26.24 7.35 -25.68
C ASN A 299 24.86 6.77 -26.03
N ASN A 300 24.35 6.96 -27.25
CA ASN A 300 23.03 6.45 -27.63
C ASN A 300 23.01 4.92 -27.79
N LEU A 301 24.17 4.28 -28.01
CA LEU A 301 24.29 2.82 -27.96
C LEU A 301 23.99 2.28 -26.55
N LEU A 302 24.43 2.98 -25.49
CA LEU A 302 24.12 2.62 -24.11
C LEU A 302 22.63 2.84 -23.81
N PHE A 303 22.05 3.95 -24.30
CA PHE A 303 20.63 4.25 -24.12
C PHE A 303 19.72 3.22 -24.78
N GLU A 304 20.05 2.75 -25.99
CA GLU A 304 19.32 1.66 -26.65
C GLU A 304 19.25 0.40 -25.76
N GLN A 305 20.35 0.00 -25.13
CA GLN A 305 20.37 -1.18 -24.25
C GLN A 305 19.67 -0.94 -22.91
N LEU A 306 19.87 0.25 -22.31
CA LEU A 306 19.26 0.64 -21.04
C LEU A 306 17.73 0.70 -21.15
N PHE A 307 17.21 1.35 -22.20
CA PHE A 307 15.78 1.44 -22.43
C PHE A 307 15.17 0.13 -22.97
N THR A 308 15.94 -0.72 -23.67
CA THR A 308 15.56 -2.12 -23.92
C THR A 308 15.28 -2.86 -22.61
N PHE A 309 16.23 -2.82 -21.66
CA PHE A 309 16.08 -3.48 -20.37
C PHE A 309 14.90 -2.91 -19.56
N LEU A 310 14.80 -1.58 -19.46
CA LEU A 310 13.73 -0.92 -18.70
C LEU A 310 12.34 -1.23 -19.26
N PHE A 311 12.17 -1.40 -20.58
CA PHE A 311 10.88 -1.78 -21.17
C PHE A 311 10.38 -3.11 -20.61
N PHE A 312 11.22 -4.15 -20.60
CA PHE A 312 10.86 -5.45 -20.05
C PHE A 312 10.68 -5.41 -18.53
N TRP A 313 11.55 -4.69 -17.81
CA TRP A 313 11.46 -4.52 -16.36
C TRP A 313 10.13 -3.87 -15.93
N TYR A 314 9.73 -2.77 -16.57
CA TYR A 314 8.45 -2.13 -16.27
C TYR A 314 7.24 -2.94 -16.71
N THR A 315 7.31 -3.63 -17.86
CA THR A 315 6.22 -4.53 -18.30
C THR A 315 6.00 -5.65 -17.29
N MET A 316 7.08 -6.26 -16.77
CA MET A 316 7.01 -7.25 -15.69
C MET A 316 6.40 -6.65 -14.41
N ILE A 317 6.79 -5.44 -14.01
CA ILE A 317 6.24 -4.78 -12.82
C ILE A 317 4.76 -4.48 -12.96
N VAL A 318 4.29 -3.99 -14.11
CA VAL A 318 2.86 -3.76 -14.36
C VAL A 318 2.08 -5.06 -14.18
N ILE A 319 2.56 -6.17 -14.75
CA ILE A 319 1.92 -7.50 -14.61
C ILE A 319 1.91 -7.95 -13.13
N LEU A 320 3.04 -7.88 -12.43
CA LEU A 320 3.13 -8.29 -11.02
C LEU A 320 2.27 -7.41 -10.09
N ASN A 321 2.18 -6.11 -10.35
CA ASN A 321 1.33 -5.18 -9.61
C ASN A 321 -0.15 -5.49 -9.82
N ILE A 322 -0.57 -5.80 -11.05
CA ILE A 322 -1.95 -6.23 -11.35
C ILE A 322 -2.25 -7.55 -10.64
N ILE A 323 -1.35 -8.54 -10.71
CA ILE A 323 -1.51 -9.82 -10.01
C ILE A 323 -1.62 -9.59 -8.50
N SER A 324 -0.74 -8.80 -7.88
CA SER A 324 -0.79 -8.50 -6.44
C SER A 324 -2.09 -7.77 -6.06
N LEU A 325 -2.53 -6.78 -6.85
CA LEU A 325 -3.82 -6.12 -6.63
C LEU A 325 -4.99 -7.12 -6.69
N LEU A 326 -4.99 -8.04 -7.66
CA LEU A 326 -6.04 -9.05 -7.80
C LEU A 326 -6.02 -10.10 -6.68
N THR A 327 -4.84 -10.62 -6.29
CA THR A 327 -4.75 -11.62 -5.21
C THR A 327 -5.16 -11.03 -3.86
N TRP A 328 -4.71 -9.82 -3.54
CA TRP A 328 -5.13 -9.13 -2.31
C TRP A 328 -6.62 -8.76 -2.34
N SER A 329 -7.14 -8.26 -3.47
CA SER A 329 -8.59 -7.99 -3.63
C SER A 329 -9.44 -9.24 -3.43
N TYR A 330 -9.05 -10.38 -4.04
CA TYR A 330 -9.71 -11.67 -3.86
C TYR A 330 -9.64 -12.13 -2.39
N SER A 331 -8.47 -12.00 -1.77
CA SER A 331 -8.22 -12.38 -0.38
C SER A 331 -9.22 -11.68 0.57
N PHE A 332 -9.54 -10.41 0.33
CA PHE A 332 -10.42 -9.61 1.18
C PHE A 332 -11.93 -9.86 1.02
N ILE A 333 -12.35 -10.61 -0.02
CA ILE A 333 -13.75 -11.00 -0.23
C ILE A 333 -14.27 -11.76 1.00
N ARG A 334 -15.43 -11.37 1.54
CA ARG A 334 -15.99 -11.87 2.81
C ARG A 334 -15.90 -13.40 3.01
N PRO A 335 -16.47 -14.25 2.13
CA PRO A 335 -16.37 -15.71 2.28
C PRO A 335 -14.92 -16.23 2.28
N VAL A 336 -14.02 -15.66 1.47
CA VAL A 336 -12.59 -16.06 1.42
C VAL A 336 -11.88 -15.68 2.72
N ARG A 337 -12.16 -14.47 3.23
CA ARG A 337 -11.60 -13.93 4.47
C ARG A 337 -12.05 -14.69 5.72
N ILE A 338 -13.33 -15.05 5.80
CA ILE A 338 -13.87 -15.85 6.90
C ILE A 338 -13.30 -17.27 6.83
N LYS A 339 -13.33 -17.91 5.66
CA LYS A 339 -12.81 -19.28 5.46
C LYS A 339 -11.34 -19.42 5.85
N TYR A 340 -10.54 -18.38 5.64
CA TYR A 340 -9.12 -18.32 6.02
C TYR A 340 -8.89 -18.50 7.54
N VAL A 341 -9.78 -17.97 8.38
CA VAL A 341 -9.70 -18.13 9.85
C VAL A 341 -10.34 -19.45 10.27
N THR A 342 -11.57 -19.72 9.83
CA THR A 342 -12.34 -20.89 10.28
C THR A 342 -11.69 -22.21 9.86
N THR A 343 -11.02 -22.27 8.70
CA THR A 343 -10.26 -23.46 8.28
C THR A 343 -9.08 -23.74 9.23
N ARG A 344 -8.37 -22.71 9.71
CA ARG A 344 -7.27 -22.90 10.67
C ARG A 344 -7.78 -23.34 12.03
N LEU A 345 -8.85 -22.73 12.55
CA LEU A 345 -9.49 -23.14 13.80
C LEU A 345 -9.99 -24.60 13.75
N LYS A 346 -10.63 -25.01 12.64
CA LYS A 346 -11.01 -26.42 12.41
C LYS A 346 -9.79 -27.36 12.40
N LEU A 347 -8.67 -26.98 11.79
CA LEU A 347 -7.43 -27.78 11.79
C LEU A 347 -6.79 -27.88 13.19
N ILE A 348 -6.83 -26.80 13.98
CA ILE A 348 -6.38 -26.78 15.38
C ILE A 348 -7.25 -27.73 16.23
N LEU A 349 -8.58 -27.63 16.11
CA LEU A 349 -9.53 -28.52 16.79
C LEU A 349 -9.26 -30.00 16.45
N ILE A 350 -9.09 -30.34 15.18
CA ILE A 350 -8.80 -31.73 14.74
C ILE A 350 -7.48 -32.24 15.34
N ARG A 351 -6.45 -31.38 15.48
CA ARG A 351 -5.18 -31.75 16.12
C ARG A 351 -5.37 -32.04 17.62
N HIS A 352 -6.12 -31.22 18.34
CA HIS A 352 -6.44 -31.45 19.76
C HIS A 352 -7.26 -32.73 19.96
N LEU A 353 -8.31 -32.94 19.16
CA LEU A 353 -9.12 -34.16 19.21
C LEU A 353 -8.27 -35.42 18.96
N ARG A 354 -7.38 -35.39 17.96
CA ARG A 354 -6.45 -36.50 17.72
C ARG A 354 -5.54 -36.76 18.92
N LYS A 355 -5.00 -35.70 19.53
CA LYS A 355 -4.14 -35.82 20.72
C LYS A 355 -4.88 -36.39 21.93
N CYS A 356 -6.14 -36.01 22.13
CA CYS A 356 -6.99 -36.61 23.17
C CYS A 356 -7.19 -38.11 22.92
N MET A 357 -7.53 -38.53 21.70
CA MET A 357 -7.70 -39.96 21.38
C MET A 357 -6.41 -40.76 21.60
N THR A 358 -5.26 -40.29 21.11
CA THR A 358 -3.97 -40.99 21.29
C THR A 358 -3.52 -41.10 22.74
N ASN A 359 -3.95 -40.19 23.62
CA ASN A 359 -3.65 -40.28 25.05
C ASN A 359 -4.51 -41.35 25.76
N THR A 360 -5.72 -41.63 25.27
CA THR A 360 -6.61 -42.68 25.82
C THR A 360 -6.08 -44.09 25.52
N ASP A 361 -5.43 -44.28 24.37
CA ASP A 361 -4.87 -45.59 23.98
C ASP A 361 -3.58 -45.98 24.73
N GLN A 362 -3.01 -45.07 25.54
CA GLN A 362 -1.78 -45.31 26.33
C GLN A 362 -2.01 -45.50 27.84
N SER A 363 -3.26 -45.46 28.33
CA SER A 363 -3.55 -45.86 29.71
C SER A 363 -3.64 -47.38 29.83
N ASN A 364 -2.66 -48.01 30.48
CA ASN A 364 -2.62 -49.45 30.72
C ASN A 364 -3.94 -49.97 31.37
N PRO A 365 -4.47 -51.13 30.94
CA PRO A 365 -5.72 -51.70 31.47
C PRO A 365 -5.58 -52.41 32.83
N GLU A 366 -4.48 -52.20 33.56
CA GLU A 366 -4.19 -52.88 34.83
C GLU A 366 -4.11 -51.90 36.01
N GLN A 367 -5.28 -51.51 36.55
CA GLN A 367 -5.57 -51.21 37.97
C GLN A 367 -6.86 -50.39 38.10
N GLN A 368 -8.03 -51.04 37.92
CA GLN A 368 -9.31 -50.45 38.31
C GLN A 368 -10.40 -51.51 38.57
N GLN A 369 -10.15 -52.36 39.58
CA GLN A 369 -11.22 -53.09 40.26
C GLN A 369 -11.53 -52.39 41.59
N GLN A 370 -12.56 -51.53 41.60
CA GLN A 370 -13.72 -51.57 42.51
C GLN A 370 -14.53 -50.26 42.50
N GLN A 371 -15.86 -50.43 42.57
CA GLN A 371 -16.92 -49.44 42.82
C GLN A 371 -17.43 -48.59 41.62
N GLN A 372 -18.77 -48.45 41.58
CA GLN A 372 -19.66 -47.93 40.52
C GLN A 372 -19.84 -46.39 40.62
N PRO A 373 -20.57 -45.65 39.73
CA PRO A 373 -21.48 -46.05 38.63
C PRO A 373 -21.15 -45.36 37.26
N PRO A 374 -21.98 -45.45 36.18
CA PRO A 374 -21.48 -45.20 34.82
C PRO A 374 -21.49 -43.72 34.42
N HIS A 375 -20.32 -43.07 34.47
CA HIS A 375 -20.14 -41.74 33.87
C HIS A 375 -19.81 -41.83 32.38
N ARG A 376 -20.89 -41.78 31.58
CA ARG A 376 -21.00 -41.12 30.27
C ARG A 376 -19.70 -41.07 29.45
N GLN A 377 -19.52 -42.04 28.54
CA GLN A 377 -18.69 -41.84 27.35
C GLN A 377 -19.17 -40.55 26.66
N GLN A 378 -18.31 -39.53 26.62
CA GLN A 378 -18.57 -38.32 25.85
C GLN A 378 -18.35 -38.61 24.36
N THR A 379 -19.32 -39.25 23.73
CA THR A 379 -19.57 -39.02 22.31
C THR A 379 -19.73 -37.53 22.11
N ILE A 380 -18.79 -36.91 21.38
CA ILE A 380 -18.87 -35.50 20.99
C ILE A 380 -20.14 -35.35 20.17
N SER A 381 -21.18 -34.78 20.78
CA SER A 381 -22.49 -34.66 20.15
C SER A 381 -22.40 -33.71 18.96
N ASN A 382 -23.13 -34.01 17.89
CA ASN A 382 -23.14 -33.18 16.68
C ASN A 382 -23.48 -31.70 17.01
N ASP A 383 -24.34 -31.47 18.00
CA ASP A 383 -24.72 -30.15 18.49
C ASP A 383 -23.52 -29.36 19.07
N SER A 384 -22.58 -30.02 19.75
CA SER A 384 -21.38 -29.38 20.28
C SER A 384 -20.40 -28.94 19.18
N LEU A 385 -20.40 -29.67 18.05
CA LEU A 385 -19.59 -29.36 16.88
C LEU A 385 -20.24 -28.25 16.03
N LEU A 386 -21.59 -28.22 15.98
CA LEU A 386 -22.37 -27.13 15.38
C LEU A 386 -22.16 -25.81 16.12
N TYR A 387 -22.31 -25.82 17.46
CA TYR A 387 -22.08 -24.65 18.32
C TYR A 387 -20.66 -24.07 18.16
N ARG A 388 -19.66 -24.95 18.01
CA ARG A 388 -18.26 -24.57 17.74
C ARG A 388 -18.09 -23.90 16.36
N ASP A 389 -18.85 -24.31 15.36
CA ASP A 389 -18.78 -23.73 14.01
C ASP A 389 -19.40 -22.33 13.93
N ASP A 390 -20.47 -22.07 14.68
CA ASP A 390 -21.04 -20.73 14.84
C ASP A 390 -20.08 -19.82 15.62
N SER A 391 -19.49 -20.29 16.73
CA SER A 391 -18.54 -19.47 17.50
C SER A 391 -17.25 -19.14 16.72
N HIS A 392 -16.78 -20.03 15.83
CA HIS A 392 -15.71 -19.74 14.88
C HIS A 392 -16.11 -18.65 13.87
N LEU A 393 -17.39 -18.57 13.47
CA LEU A 393 -17.90 -17.59 12.52
C LEU A 393 -17.97 -16.19 13.16
N ASP A 394 -18.53 -16.12 14.37
CA ASP A 394 -18.66 -14.89 15.15
C ASP A 394 -17.28 -14.31 15.51
N PHE A 395 -16.33 -15.16 15.92
CA PHE A 395 -14.94 -14.76 16.13
C PHE A 395 -14.34 -14.11 14.88
N ALA A 396 -14.53 -14.70 13.70
CA ALA A 396 -13.98 -14.19 12.45
C ALA A 396 -14.70 -12.92 11.93
N HIS A 397 -16.00 -12.75 12.22
CA HIS A 397 -16.80 -11.64 11.71
C HIS A 397 -16.83 -10.44 12.67
N ASP A 398 -17.20 -10.67 13.93
CA ASP A 398 -17.55 -9.63 14.89
C ASP A 398 -16.39 -9.23 15.80
N TYR A 399 -15.54 -10.18 16.20
CA TYR A 399 -14.32 -9.88 16.95
C TYR A 399 -13.19 -9.45 16.00
N LEU A 400 -12.67 -10.36 15.17
CA LEU A 400 -11.47 -10.11 14.36
C LEU A 400 -11.66 -9.11 13.20
N LYS A 401 -12.90 -8.93 12.73
CA LYS A 401 -13.33 -7.97 11.69
C LYS A 401 -12.47 -8.03 10.41
N CYS A 402 -12.39 -6.93 9.66
CA CYS A 402 -11.61 -6.86 8.43
C CYS A 402 -10.13 -6.61 8.71
N ASP A 403 -9.83 -5.68 9.61
CA ASP A 403 -8.45 -5.25 9.92
C ASP A 403 -7.64 -6.31 10.67
N GLY A 404 -8.22 -7.05 11.62
CA GLY A 404 -7.50 -8.12 12.34
C GLY A 404 -7.08 -9.26 11.39
N ILE A 405 -7.98 -9.69 10.50
CA ILE A 405 -7.65 -10.71 9.48
C ILE A 405 -6.60 -10.18 8.47
N PHE A 406 -6.58 -8.87 8.19
CA PHE A 406 -5.50 -8.27 7.41
C PHE A 406 -4.15 -8.35 8.13
N VAL A 407 -4.08 -7.94 9.41
CA VAL A 407 -2.84 -7.99 10.21
C VAL A 407 -2.27 -9.42 10.26
N LEU A 408 -3.13 -10.43 10.50
CA LEU A 408 -2.71 -11.84 10.50
C LEU A 408 -2.15 -12.30 9.15
N ARG A 409 -2.73 -11.88 8.03
CA ARG A 409 -2.22 -12.21 6.68
C ARG A 409 -0.92 -11.51 6.34
N LEU A 410 -0.75 -10.28 6.80
CA LEU A 410 0.49 -9.53 6.61
C LEU A 410 1.63 -10.13 7.46
N LEU A 411 1.30 -10.60 8.66
CA LEU A 411 2.17 -11.37 9.53
C LEU A 411 2.54 -12.72 8.88
N GLU A 412 1.59 -13.45 8.29
CA GLU A 412 1.83 -14.72 7.58
C GLU A 412 2.84 -14.53 6.44
N THR A 413 2.58 -13.53 5.59
CA THR A 413 3.40 -13.19 4.41
C THR A 413 4.85 -12.84 4.76
N ASN A 414 5.08 -12.36 5.99
CA ASN A 414 6.40 -11.93 6.45
C ASN A 414 7.07 -12.87 7.48
N THR A 415 6.39 -13.89 7.98
CA THR A 415 6.91 -14.79 9.04
C THR A 415 6.79 -16.27 8.66
N SER A 416 5.69 -16.93 9.04
CA SER A 416 5.28 -18.25 8.58
C SER A 416 3.85 -18.56 9.04
N ASP A 417 3.17 -19.47 8.33
CA ASP A 417 1.83 -19.96 8.69
C ASP A 417 1.76 -20.57 10.10
N PHE A 418 2.85 -21.18 10.59
CA PHE A 418 2.93 -21.73 11.94
C PHE A 418 2.75 -20.66 13.03
N VAL A 419 3.43 -19.53 12.90
CA VAL A 419 3.33 -18.41 13.87
C VAL A 419 1.90 -17.88 13.89
N VAL A 420 1.32 -17.62 12.72
CA VAL A 420 -0.04 -17.08 12.61
C VAL A 420 -1.10 -18.05 13.10
N THR A 421 -0.91 -19.36 12.88
CA THR A 421 -1.82 -20.39 13.43
C THR A 421 -1.85 -20.34 14.97
N HIS A 422 -0.68 -20.19 15.62
CA HIS A 422 -0.61 -20.07 17.08
C HIS A 422 -1.17 -18.73 17.58
N VAL A 423 -1.06 -17.64 16.81
CA VAL A 423 -1.67 -16.35 17.15
C VAL A 423 -3.20 -16.43 17.08
N ILE A 424 -3.74 -17.10 16.05
CA ILE A 424 -5.18 -17.34 15.90
C ILE A 424 -5.73 -18.19 17.05
N GLU A 425 -5.00 -19.23 17.48
CA GLU A 425 -5.39 -20.10 18.59
C GLU A 425 -5.50 -19.33 19.92
N GLU A 426 -4.49 -18.53 20.27
CA GLU A 426 -4.47 -17.75 21.52
C GLU A 426 -5.48 -16.58 21.49
N LEU A 427 -5.68 -15.92 20.34
CA LEU A 427 -6.73 -14.91 20.19
C LEU A 427 -8.13 -15.52 20.33
N PHE A 428 -8.36 -16.73 19.78
CA PHE A 428 -9.63 -17.42 19.95
C PHE A 428 -9.87 -17.84 21.40
N TYR A 429 -8.83 -18.27 22.12
CA TYR A 429 -8.91 -18.56 23.55
C TYR A 429 -9.23 -17.31 24.39
N SER A 430 -8.60 -16.17 24.10
CA SER A 430 -8.94 -14.87 24.72
C SER A 430 -10.40 -14.47 24.45
N TYR A 431 -10.88 -14.68 23.22
CA TYR A 431 -12.27 -14.45 22.85
C TYR A 431 -13.25 -15.37 23.61
N GLU A 432 -13.01 -16.68 23.70
CA GLU A 432 -13.87 -17.61 24.46
C GLU A 432 -13.94 -17.22 25.95
N GLN A 433 -12.84 -16.75 26.55
CA GLN A 433 -12.83 -16.21 27.92
C GLN A 433 -13.71 -14.96 28.04
N LYS A 434 -13.55 -13.98 27.14
CA LYS A 434 -14.33 -12.72 27.14
C LYS A 434 -15.82 -12.98 26.90
N ALA A 435 -16.17 -13.90 26.01
CA ALA A 435 -17.56 -14.29 25.74
C ALA A 435 -18.22 -15.01 26.93
N SER A 436 -17.43 -15.68 27.78
CA SER A 436 -17.93 -16.38 28.98
C SER A 436 -18.27 -15.41 30.13
N GLN A 437 -17.59 -14.27 30.25
CA GLN A 437 -17.79 -13.30 31.33
C GLN A 437 -19.22 -12.71 31.44
N PRO A 438 -19.87 -12.24 30.36
CA PRO A 438 -21.24 -11.70 30.46
C PRO A 438 -22.27 -12.75 30.85
N VAL A 439 -22.07 -14.03 30.50
CA VAL A 439 -22.95 -15.14 30.90
C VAL A 439 -22.87 -15.37 32.41
N VAL A 440 -21.66 -15.27 33.00
CA VAL A 440 -21.49 -15.34 34.46
C VAL A 440 -22.18 -14.16 35.15
N LEU A 441 -22.07 -12.94 34.59
CA LEU A 441 -22.66 -11.75 35.20
C LEU A 441 -24.21 -11.72 35.10
N ASP A 442 -24.79 -12.09 33.96
CA ASP A 442 -26.24 -12.22 33.79
C ASP A 442 -26.80 -13.40 34.61
N GLY A 443 -26.03 -14.50 34.71
CA GLY A 443 -26.31 -15.60 35.62
C GLY A 443 -26.31 -15.17 37.09
N LEU A 444 -25.34 -14.35 37.51
CA LEU A 444 -25.29 -13.76 38.85
C LEU A 444 -26.48 -12.83 39.09
N ALA A 445 -26.84 -12.00 38.11
CA ALA A 445 -27.99 -11.09 38.19
C ALA A 445 -29.32 -11.86 38.31
N LYS A 446 -29.48 -12.96 37.54
CA LYS A 446 -30.63 -13.87 37.69
C LYS A 446 -30.68 -14.52 39.06
N MET A 447 -29.53 -14.98 39.59
CA MET A 447 -29.45 -15.55 40.94
C MET A 447 -29.75 -14.51 42.04
N MET A 448 -29.32 -13.27 41.86
CA MET A 448 -29.69 -12.16 42.75
C MET A 448 -31.16 -11.74 42.62
N SER A 449 -31.81 -11.98 41.48
CA SER A 449 -33.24 -11.73 41.31
C SER A 449 -34.15 -12.79 41.95
N THR A 450 -33.64 -13.98 42.23
CA THR A 450 -34.38 -15.07 42.88
C THR A 450 -34.13 -15.19 44.39
N LEU A 451 -33.10 -14.53 44.92
CA LEU A 451 -32.82 -14.40 46.34
C LEU A 451 -33.32 -13.04 46.85
N GLY A 452 -34.23 -13.05 47.82
CA GLY A 452 -34.79 -11.83 48.42
C GLY A 452 -33.70 -10.91 49.02
N PRO A 453 -33.97 -9.59 49.12
CA PRO A 453 -32.96 -8.56 49.38
C PRO A 453 -32.11 -8.81 50.63
N ASP A 454 -32.68 -9.43 51.66
CA ASP A 454 -32.03 -9.63 52.96
C ASP A 454 -31.01 -10.79 52.97
N GLN A 455 -31.04 -11.69 51.99
CA GLN A 455 -30.07 -12.81 51.88
C GLN A 455 -28.97 -12.55 50.84
N GLY A 456 -29.19 -11.67 49.86
CA GLY A 456 -28.21 -11.35 48.82
C GLY A 456 -26.94 -10.66 49.36
N LEU A 457 -27.08 -9.74 50.33
CA LEU A 457 -25.95 -8.95 50.84
C LEU A 457 -24.92 -9.79 51.62
N LEU A 458 -25.39 -10.82 52.34
CA LEU A 458 -24.58 -11.70 53.19
C LEU A 458 -23.78 -12.75 52.39
N SER A 459 -24.24 -13.12 51.18
CA SER A 459 -23.46 -13.97 50.26
C SER A 459 -22.47 -13.15 49.44
N LEU A 460 -22.82 -11.91 49.05
CA LEU A 460 -21.94 -10.99 48.33
C LEU A 460 -20.62 -10.74 49.08
N GLY A 461 -20.70 -10.51 50.40
CA GLY A 461 -19.54 -10.33 51.27
C GLY A 461 -18.66 -11.57 51.44
N LYS A 462 -19.15 -12.77 51.11
CA LYS A 462 -18.37 -14.01 51.14
C LYS A 462 -17.79 -14.40 49.77
N LEU A 463 -18.42 -14.00 48.66
CA LEU A 463 -17.93 -14.29 47.31
C LEU A 463 -16.92 -13.25 46.79
N LEU A 464 -17.05 -11.97 47.13
CA LEU A 464 -16.18 -10.91 46.60
C LEU A 464 -14.74 -10.93 47.13
N PHE A 465 -14.41 -11.80 48.10
CA PHE A 465 -13.10 -11.85 48.74
C PHE A 465 -12.18 -13.00 48.28
N LEU A 466 -12.57 -13.80 47.28
CA LEU A 466 -11.68 -14.76 46.61
C LEU A 466 -11.93 -14.75 45.09
N PRO A 467 -10.91 -14.60 44.21
CA PRO A 467 -9.46 -14.64 44.47
C PRO A 467 -8.70 -13.40 43.94
N VAL A 468 -8.13 -12.59 44.85
CA VAL A 468 -6.96 -11.74 44.57
C VAL A 468 -5.93 -11.95 45.67
N MET A 469 -5.27 -13.12 45.67
CA MET A 469 -3.96 -13.33 46.31
C MET A 469 -3.42 -14.72 45.96
N SER A 470 -2.48 -14.78 45.02
CA SER A 470 -1.66 -15.97 44.72
C SER A 470 -0.23 -15.56 44.36
N ASP A 471 0.36 -14.68 45.18
CA ASP A 471 1.80 -14.36 45.16
C ASP A 471 2.41 -14.68 46.55
N PRO A 472 3.26 -15.72 46.68
CA PRO A 472 3.62 -16.32 47.97
C PRO A 472 4.64 -15.52 48.81
N LYS A 473 4.74 -14.20 48.66
CA LYS A 473 5.72 -13.36 49.39
C LYS A 473 5.15 -12.36 50.40
N MET A 474 3.82 -12.21 50.49
CA MET A 474 3.18 -11.21 51.37
C MET A 474 2.51 -11.80 52.64
N ALA A 475 2.50 -13.12 52.81
CA ALA A 475 1.72 -13.80 53.85
C ALA A 475 2.31 -13.74 55.29
N ALA A 476 3.49 -13.14 55.49
CA ALA A 476 4.19 -13.16 56.79
C ALA A 476 3.82 -12.01 57.75
N ALA A 477 2.94 -11.07 57.34
CA ALA A 477 2.77 -9.79 58.04
C ALA A 477 1.49 -9.65 58.91
N PHE A 478 0.50 -10.54 58.79
CA PHE A 478 -0.80 -10.39 59.48
C PHE A 478 -1.32 -11.72 60.05
N GLY A 479 -0.79 -12.11 61.21
CA GLY A 479 -1.45 -13.07 62.10
C GLY A 479 -2.43 -12.34 63.02
N MET A 480 -3.73 -12.63 62.91
CA MET A 480 -4.74 -12.12 63.86
C MET A 480 -4.63 -12.86 65.19
N GLY A 481 -4.32 -12.13 66.27
CA GLY A 481 -4.46 -12.61 67.64
C GLY A 481 -5.79 -12.16 68.23
N SER A 482 -6.64 -13.10 68.62
CA SER A 482 -7.83 -12.83 69.42
C SER A 482 -7.47 -12.49 70.87
N THR A 483 -8.25 -11.63 71.52
CA THR A 483 -8.12 -11.37 72.97
C THR A 483 -9.48 -11.33 73.64
N THR A 484 -9.65 -12.18 74.65
CA THR A 484 -10.64 -12.02 75.72
C THR A 484 -9.92 -11.94 77.06
N THR A 485 -9.95 -10.74 77.67
CA THR A 485 -10.08 -10.47 79.12
C THR A 485 -9.16 -11.18 80.14
N GLY A 486 -8.37 -10.42 80.92
CA GLY A 486 -7.94 -10.87 82.25
C GLY A 486 -6.70 -10.21 82.88
N THR A 487 -6.90 -9.18 83.71
CA THR A 487 -6.11 -8.82 84.92
C THR A 487 -4.56 -8.62 84.87
N ARG A 488 -4.18 -7.33 84.94
CA ARG A 488 -3.08 -6.60 85.66
C ARG A 488 -2.41 -7.30 86.90
N PRO A 489 -1.32 -6.75 87.53
CA PRO A 489 -0.50 -5.55 87.20
C PRO A 489 1.05 -5.66 87.45
N THR A 490 1.72 -4.49 87.37
CA THR A 490 3.07 -4.12 87.88
C THR A 490 4.28 -4.50 87.03
N ASN A 491 5.34 -3.70 86.83
CA ASN A 491 5.73 -2.27 86.91
C ASN A 491 7.17 -2.30 86.30
N THR A 492 7.69 -1.31 85.57
CA THR A 492 8.34 -0.11 86.13
C THR A 492 8.78 0.85 84.99
N THR A 493 8.17 2.05 84.93
CA THR A 493 8.64 3.42 84.55
C THR A 493 9.83 3.67 83.57
N MET A 494 9.94 4.76 82.77
CA MET A 494 9.50 6.18 82.93
C MET A 494 9.18 6.95 81.61
N THR A 495 8.10 7.77 81.63
CA THR A 495 7.85 9.17 81.09
C THR A 495 8.44 9.69 79.75
N ALA A 496 7.86 10.63 78.97
CA ALA A 496 6.52 11.30 78.77
C ALA A 496 6.64 12.21 77.49
N VAL A 497 5.64 12.76 76.76
CA VAL A 497 4.53 13.70 77.10
C VAL A 497 3.47 13.81 75.94
N ASN A 498 2.18 13.95 76.31
CA ASN A 498 0.93 14.49 75.67
C ASN A 498 0.94 15.37 74.37
N SER A 499 -0.18 15.72 73.69
CA SER A 499 -1.60 15.24 73.51
C SER A 499 -2.39 16.18 72.54
N ASN A 500 -3.61 15.77 72.11
CA ASN A 500 -4.78 16.56 71.60
C ASN A 500 -5.19 16.38 70.10
N MET A 501 -6.39 16.79 69.64
CA MET A 501 -7.75 16.21 69.83
C MET A 501 -8.79 16.82 68.83
N LEU A 502 -9.56 15.97 68.13
CA LEU A 502 -10.90 16.18 67.49
C LEU A 502 -11.19 17.15 66.30
N LEU A 503 -12.30 16.85 65.61
CA LEU A 503 -12.93 17.44 64.40
C LEU A 503 -13.83 18.68 64.68
N PRO A 504 -14.34 19.38 63.63
CA PRO A 504 -15.79 19.33 63.35
C PRO A 504 -16.20 19.32 61.84
N SER A 505 -17.50 19.52 61.56
CA SER A 505 -18.25 19.13 60.34
C SER A 505 -19.11 20.25 59.68
N LEU A 506 -19.60 19.97 58.45
CA LEU A 506 -20.79 20.49 57.70
C LEU A 506 -21.31 21.94 57.87
N VAL A 507 -21.57 22.62 56.73
CA VAL A 507 -22.79 23.44 56.48
C VAL A 507 -23.20 23.38 54.98
N THR A 508 -24.52 23.41 54.71
CA THR A 508 -25.16 23.48 53.37
C THR A 508 -26.15 24.66 53.31
N THR A 509 -26.41 25.28 52.15
CA THR A 509 -27.62 26.13 51.88
C THR A 509 -27.84 26.39 50.37
N THR A 510 -28.73 27.32 49.98
CA THR A 510 -29.55 27.26 48.74
C THR A 510 -29.98 28.65 48.17
N THR A 511 -30.83 28.64 47.12
CA THR A 511 -31.68 29.74 46.55
C THR A 511 -30.97 30.86 45.74
N ILE A 512 -31.24 31.08 44.43
CA ILE A 512 -32.45 31.65 43.73
C ILE A 512 -32.56 33.18 44.01
N ASP A 513 -32.48 34.14 43.06
CA ASP A 513 -33.33 34.32 41.87
C ASP A 513 -32.84 35.35 40.77
N GLU A 514 -33.53 35.31 39.61
CA GLU A 514 -33.85 36.32 38.56
C GLU A 514 -33.00 37.56 38.09
N ASN A 515 -32.81 37.61 36.75
CA ASN A 515 -33.13 38.69 35.78
C ASN A 515 -32.18 39.86 35.32
N LEU A 516 -32.33 40.14 34.01
CA LEU A 516 -32.05 41.34 33.16
C LEU A 516 -30.63 41.75 32.68
N ARG A 517 -30.33 41.36 31.42
CA ARG A 517 -30.26 42.24 30.20
C ARG A 517 -29.22 43.39 30.12
N ASN A 518 -28.23 43.26 29.21
CA ASN A 518 -27.97 44.25 28.11
C ASN A 518 -26.90 43.80 27.08
N VAL A 519 -26.90 44.43 25.88
CA VAL A 519 -26.15 44.08 24.64
C VAL A 519 -25.53 45.33 24.01
N PRO A 520 -24.28 45.29 23.49
CA PRO A 520 -24.01 45.46 22.03
C PRO A 520 -22.88 44.52 21.53
N LYS A 521 -22.84 43.85 20.36
CA LYS A 521 -23.21 44.06 18.93
C LYS A 521 -22.22 44.88 18.04
N LEU A 522 -21.58 44.15 17.11
CA LEU A 522 -20.87 44.55 15.87
C LEU A 522 -19.53 45.32 16.00
N ARG A 523 -18.51 45.09 15.15
CA ARG A 523 -18.54 45.26 13.68
C ARG A 523 -17.39 44.53 12.94
N ALA A 524 -17.62 44.13 11.69
CA ALA A 524 -16.62 43.62 10.73
C ALA A 524 -16.40 44.62 9.55
N PRO A 525 -15.27 44.59 8.85
CA PRO A 525 -14.97 45.51 7.72
C PRO A 525 -15.45 44.97 6.34
N PRO A 526 -15.53 45.84 5.29
CA PRO A 526 -16.48 45.64 4.20
C PRO A 526 -15.88 45.34 2.80
N THR A 527 -16.74 44.83 1.91
CA THR A 527 -16.59 44.86 0.44
C THR A 527 -17.11 46.17 -0.18
N PRO A 528 -16.57 46.62 -1.34
CA PRO A 528 -17.13 47.74 -2.10
C PRO A 528 -18.01 47.29 -3.29
N THR A 529 -18.98 48.12 -3.65
CA THR A 529 -19.99 47.89 -4.71
C THR A 529 -19.87 48.83 -5.92
N ARG A 530 -20.69 48.56 -6.96
CA ARG A 530 -20.57 49.00 -8.36
C ARG A 530 -21.47 50.19 -8.75
N ARG A 531 -20.93 51.18 -9.48
CA ARG A 531 -21.51 52.01 -10.59
C ARG A 531 -20.55 53.18 -10.90
N ARG A 532 -20.43 53.74 -12.11
CA ARG A 532 -21.47 54.17 -13.09
C ARG A 532 -21.01 54.02 -14.56
N VAL A 533 -21.93 54.30 -15.49
CA VAL A 533 -21.80 54.18 -16.95
C VAL A 533 -21.35 55.49 -17.60
N ILE A 534 -20.43 55.42 -18.57
CA ILE A 534 -20.34 56.33 -19.73
C ILE A 534 -20.05 55.48 -20.98
N THR A 535 -20.71 55.80 -22.10
CA THR A 535 -20.71 55.08 -23.38
C THR A 535 -19.59 55.51 -24.33
N TYR A 536 -18.98 54.56 -25.04
CA TYR A 536 -18.42 54.75 -26.39
C TYR A 536 -18.53 53.45 -27.20
N GLU A 537 -18.74 53.57 -28.51
CA GLU A 537 -18.95 52.46 -29.45
C GLU A 537 -17.65 51.75 -29.87
N ASN A 538 -17.69 50.42 -30.06
CA ASN A 538 -17.44 49.79 -31.38
C ASN A 538 -17.46 48.24 -31.37
N LYS A 539 -18.17 47.69 -32.37
CA LYS A 539 -18.05 46.39 -33.10
C LYS A 539 -17.56 45.10 -32.38
N SER A 540 -18.44 44.08 -32.46
CA SER A 540 -18.21 42.64 -32.19
C SER A 540 -17.44 41.93 -33.32
N PRO A 541 -16.77 40.79 -33.01
CA PRO A 541 -16.73 39.66 -33.92
C PRO A 541 -17.10 38.31 -33.24
N THR A 542 -18.37 37.92 -33.29
CA THR A 542 -18.83 36.56 -33.00
C THR A 542 -18.81 35.71 -34.28
N GLY A 543 -17.70 35.03 -34.56
CA GLY A 543 -17.54 34.24 -35.79
C GLY A 543 -16.80 32.89 -35.68
N SER A 544 -16.19 32.55 -34.53
CA SER A 544 -15.23 31.43 -34.44
C SER A 544 -15.79 30.11 -33.89
N ILE A 545 -17.06 30.04 -33.46
CA ILE A 545 -17.60 28.87 -32.74
C ILE A 545 -18.49 27.98 -33.63
N ILE A 546 -19.07 28.52 -34.71
CA ILE A 546 -19.99 27.77 -35.58
C ILE A 546 -19.23 26.88 -36.58
N GLU A 547 -18.13 27.37 -37.17
CA GLU A 547 -17.34 26.60 -38.14
C GLU A 547 -16.68 25.34 -37.54
N HIS A 548 -16.27 25.36 -36.27
CA HIS A 548 -15.70 24.18 -35.61
C HIS A 548 -16.74 23.09 -35.30
N VAL A 549 -18.02 23.43 -35.12
CA VAL A 549 -19.07 22.43 -34.92
C VAL A 549 -19.43 21.73 -36.22
N GLU A 550 -19.53 22.46 -37.34
CA GLU A 550 -19.77 21.84 -38.66
C GLU A 550 -18.61 20.95 -39.14
N ALA A 551 -17.35 21.33 -38.87
CA ALA A 551 -16.19 20.55 -39.26
C ALA A 551 -16.18 19.16 -38.60
N VAL A 552 -16.44 19.10 -37.29
CA VAL A 552 -16.50 17.82 -36.54
C VAL A 552 -17.66 16.95 -37.02
N GLN A 553 -18.83 17.55 -37.27
CA GLN A 553 -20.03 16.80 -37.68
C GLN A 553 -19.88 16.15 -39.07
N ARG A 554 -19.19 16.81 -40.02
CA ARG A 554 -18.90 16.24 -41.35
C ARG A 554 -17.88 15.10 -41.28
N SER A 555 -16.88 15.19 -40.40
CA SER A 555 -15.88 14.11 -40.22
C SER A 555 -16.49 12.79 -39.78
N SER A 556 -17.39 12.80 -38.79
CA SER A 556 -18.05 11.57 -38.29
C SER A 556 -18.97 10.90 -39.32
N LEU A 557 -19.59 11.70 -40.20
CA LEU A 557 -20.53 11.21 -41.21
C LEU A 557 -19.82 10.50 -42.39
N VAL A 558 -18.57 10.86 -42.67
CA VAL A 558 -17.72 10.15 -43.63
C VAL A 558 -17.30 8.78 -43.08
N THR A 559 -16.85 8.70 -41.83
CA THR A 559 -16.41 7.42 -41.23
C THR A 559 -17.55 6.40 -41.13
N ALA A 560 -18.78 6.85 -40.84
CA ALA A 560 -19.95 5.99 -40.81
C ALA A 560 -20.34 5.41 -42.19
N LYS A 561 -19.98 6.10 -43.29
CA LYS A 561 -20.31 5.68 -44.65
C LYS A 561 -19.33 4.62 -45.20
N GLU A 562 -18.06 4.68 -44.80
CA GLU A 562 -17.04 3.69 -45.18
C GLU A 562 -17.15 2.38 -44.39
N LEU A 563 -17.62 2.42 -43.13
CA LEU A 563 -17.70 1.21 -42.30
C LEU A 563 -18.81 0.23 -42.73
N LYS A 564 -19.89 0.75 -43.35
CA LYS A 564 -21.08 -0.02 -43.73
C LYS A 564 -20.81 -1.19 -44.70
N PRO A 565 -20.13 -1.01 -45.86
CA PRO A 565 -19.83 -2.13 -46.76
C PRO A 565 -18.92 -3.20 -46.15
N SER A 566 -18.09 -2.86 -45.15
CA SER A 566 -17.25 -3.84 -44.45
C SER A 566 -18.08 -4.75 -43.52
N VAL A 567 -19.06 -4.19 -42.80
CA VAL A 567 -19.97 -4.97 -41.95
C VAL A 567 -20.87 -5.88 -42.78
N ASP A 568 -21.41 -5.39 -43.88
CA ASP A 568 -22.28 -6.19 -44.77
C ASP A 568 -21.51 -7.39 -45.36
N ALA A 569 -20.26 -7.20 -45.80
CA ALA A 569 -19.39 -8.28 -46.30
C ALA A 569 -19.08 -9.35 -45.23
N VAL A 570 -18.79 -8.95 -43.98
CA VAL A 570 -18.56 -9.89 -42.87
C VAL A 570 -19.84 -10.65 -42.52
N THR A 571 -21.00 -9.99 -42.58
CA THR A 571 -22.30 -10.60 -42.28
C THR A 571 -22.65 -11.71 -43.27
N GLU A 572 -22.35 -11.51 -44.56
CA GLU A 572 -22.64 -12.50 -45.61
C GLU A 572 -21.70 -13.73 -45.53
N ILE A 573 -20.41 -13.53 -45.20
CA ILE A 573 -19.46 -14.63 -44.93
C ILE A 573 -19.92 -15.50 -43.75
N LEU A 574 -20.49 -14.88 -42.70
CA LEU A 574 -21.07 -15.60 -41.56
C LEU A 574 -22.38 -16.32 -41.94
N ARG A 575 -23.14 -15.79 -42.91
CA ARG A 575 -24.37 -16.40 -43.44
C ARG A 575 -24.06 -17.66 -44.24
N GLU A 576 -23.09 -17.62 -45.15
CA GLU A 576 -22.59 -18.79 -45.88
C GLU A 576 -22.08 -19.89 -44.93
N ARG A 577 -21.25 -19.52 -43.93
CA ARG A 577 -20.73 -20.48 -42.95
C ARG A 577 -21.86 -21.16 -42.18
N ARG A 578 -22.93 -20.44 -41.82
CA ARG A 578 -24.12 -21.03 -41.19
C ARG A 578 -24.87 -21.99 -42.11
N GLN A 579 -24.99 -21.70 -43.41
CA GLN A 579 -25.61 -22.62 -44.37
C GLN A 579 -24.76 -23.89 -44.59
N LYS A 580 -23.44 -23.74 -44.78
CA LYS A 580 -22.51 -24.87 -44.92
C LYS A 580 -22.46 -25.76 -43.66
N LEU A 581 -22.67 -25.19 -42.46
CA LEU A 581 -22.84 -25.95 -41.21
C LEU A 581 -24.21 -26.64 -41.08
N LYS A 582 -25.27 -26.09 -41.69
CA LYS A 582 -26.61 -26.71 -41.73
C LYS A 582 -26.73 -27.84 -42.75
N GLN A 583 -25.87 -27.89 -43.78
CA GLN A 583 -25.80 -29.02 -44.73
C GLN A 583 -24.87 -30.16 -44.25
N LYS A 584 -24.15 -29.97 -43.13
CA LYS A 584 -23.31 -30.99 -42.48
C LYS A 584 -23.96 -31.63 -41.25
N LYS A 585 -25.23 -31.32 -40.99
CA LYS A 585 -26.13 -31.96 -40.03
C LYS A 585 -27.34 -32.49 -40.79
#